data_AF-A0A1X9MG57-F1
#
_entry.id   AF-A0A1X9MG57-F1
#
_cell.length_a   1.000
_cell.length_b   1.000
_cell.length_c   1.000
_cell.angle_alpha   90.00
_cell.angle_beta   90.00
_cell.angle_gamma   90.00
#
_symmetry.space_group_name_H-M   'P 1'
#
loop_
_entity.id
_entity.type
_entity.pdbx_description
1 polymer ?
#
loop_
_entity_poly.entity_id
_entity_poly.type
_entity_poly.pdbx_seq_one_letter_code
_entity_poly.pdbx_strand_id
1 'polypeptide(L)' 'MIKEFELTRVECPACGYRMLDKGDEAAGLVQTKCTRCKRVWEVELETGNFKQVSGKPITRRKGDSDSS' A
#
# COMPACT_ATOMS: atom_id res chain seq x y z
N MET A 1 27.02 14.74 12.33
CA MET A 1 26.09 14.69 11.17
C MET A 1 24.94 13.80 11.55
N ILE A 2 23.75 14.37 11.76
CA ILE A 2 22.53 13.57 11.84
C ILE A 2 22.18 13.28 10.38
N LYS A 3 22.29 12.03 9.96
CA LYS A 3 21.88 11.59 8.62
C LYS A 3 20.37 11.82 8.57
N GLU A 4 19.90 12.73 7.73
CA GLU A 4 18.47 12.90 7.48
C GLU A 4 17.96 11.57 6.92
N PHE A 5 17.13 10.88 7.68
CA PHE A 5 16.47 9.65 7.22
C PHE A 5 15.35 10.08 6.29
N GLU A 6 15.45 9.81 4.99
CA GLU A 6 14.30 10.01 4.12
C GLU A 6 13.28 8.91 4.44
N LEU A 7 12.09 9.35 4.82
CA LEU A 7 10.97 8.47 5.13
C LEU A 7 10.02 8.49 3.94
N THR A 8 9.88 7.35 3.29
CA THR A 8 8.89 7.15 2.23
C THR A 8 7.57 6.69 2.84
N ARG A 9 6.51 7.43 2.53
CA ARG A 9 5.15 7.09 2.97
C ARG A 9 4.57 5.96 2.12
N VAL A 10 4.12 4.89 2.77
CA VAL A 10 3.48 3.75 2.12
C VAL A 10 1.96 3.88 2.27
N GLU A 11 1.25 3.95 1.15
CA GLU A 11 -0.20 4.14 1.11
C GLU A 11 -0.94 2.87 0.69
N CYS A 12 -2.18 2.75 1.15
CA CYS A 12 -3.03 1.61 0.79
C CYS A 12 -3.43 1.70 -0.70
N PRO A 13 -3.11 0.69 -1.54
CA PRO A 13 -3.39 0.74 -2.97
C PRO A 13 -4.89 0.76 -3.30
N ALA A 14 -5.74 0.38 -2.34
CA ALA A 14 -7.19 0.34 -2.54
C ALA A 14 -7.94 1.62 -2.10
N CYS A 15 -7.35 2.46 -1.25
CA CYS A 15 -8.04 3.63 -0.70
C CYS A 15 -7.18 4.87 -0.45
N GLY A 16 -5.89 4.82 -0.78
CA GLY A 16 -4.93 5.92 -0.60
C GLY A 16 -4.62 6.27 0.85
N TYR A 17 -5.13 5.52 1.83
CA TYR A 17 -4.86 5.82 3.24
C TYR A 17 -3.45 5.39 3.64
N ARG A 18 -2.73 6.24 4.40
CA ARG A 18 -1.40 5.94 4.94
C ARG A 18 -1.43 4.66 5.77
N MET A 19 -0.53 3.73 5.47
CA MET A 19 -0.41 2.47 6.20
C MET A 19 0.79 2.49 7.14
N LEU A 20 1.97 2.85 6.65
CA LEU A 20 3.21 2.97 7.41
C LEU A 20 4.18 3.89 6.69
N ASP A 21 5.29 4.23 7.34
CA ASP A 21 6.44 4.84 6.69
C ASP A 21 7.60 3.85 6.67
N LYS A 22 8.39 3.91 5.62
CA LYS A 22 9.61 3.11 5.48
C LYS A 22 10.81 4.06 5.34
N GLY A 23 11.93 3.73 5.96
CA GLY A 23 13.21 4.38 5.64
C GLY A 23 13.76 3.88 4.30
N ASP A 24 14.73 4.58 3.73
CA ASP A 24 15.31 4.24 2.42
C ASP A 24 15.94 2.85 2.36
N GLU A 25 16.57 2.42 3.45
CA GLU A 25 17.24 1.11 3.56
C GLU A 25 16.29 -0.01 4.05
N ALA A 26 14.98 0.26 4.13
CA ALA A 26 14.02 -0.72 4.59
C ALA A 26 13.76 -1.79 3.51
N ALA A 27 14.05 -3.05 3.86
CA ALA A 27 13.90 -4.19 2.98
C ALA A 27 13.04 -5.30 3.62
N GLY A 28 12.66 -6.29 2.81
CA GLY A 28 11.91 -7.46 3.24
C GLY A 28 10.39 -7.32 3.10
N LEU A 29 9.70 -8.42 3.38
CA LEU A 29 8.25 -8.53 3.30
C LEU A 29 7.62 -8.18 4.64
N VAL A 30 6.64 -7.27 4.63
CA VAL A 30 5.83 -6.97 5.81
C VAL A 30 4.36 -7.14 5.51
N GLN A 31 3.65 -7.75 6.45
CA GLN A 31 2.20 -7.82 6.39
C GLN A 31 1.60 -6.69 7.24
N THR A 32 0.76 -5.87 6.62
CA THR A 32 0.15 -4.72 7.29
C THR A 32 -1.32 -4.57 6.92
N LYS A 33 -2.12 -4.18 7.90
CA LYS A 33 -3.56 -3.99 7.78
C LYS A 33 -3.87 -2.51 7.58
N CYS A 34 -4.57 -2.17 6.51
CA CYS A 34 -5.08 -0.82 6.32
C CYS A 34 -6.13 -0.52 7.39
N THR A 35 -5.89 0.48 8.22
CA THR A 35 -6.81 0.86 9.31
C THR A 35 -8.13 1.45 8.81
N ARG A 36 -8.16 2.00 7.59
CA ARG A 36 -9.36 2.55 6.96
C ARG A 36 -10.22 1.47 6.30
N CYS A 37 -9.72 0.80 5.26
CA CYS A 37 -10.52 -0.17 4.50
C CYS A 37 -10.42 -1.62 5.02
N LYS A 38 -9.66 -1.85 6.09
CA LYS A 38 -9.47 -3.14 6.79
C LYS A 38 -8.89 -4.29 5.96
N ARG A 39 -8.40 -4.02 4.74
CA ARG A 39 -7.67 -4.99 3.90
C ARG A 39 -6.27 -5.24 4.45
N VAL A 40 -5.77 -6.45 4.24
CA VAL A 40 -4.42 -6.86 4.64
C VAL A 40 -3.56 -6.99 3.40
N TRP A 41 -2.40 -6.34 3.42
CA TRP A 41 -1.43 -6.29 2.34
C TRP A 41 -0.13 -6.89 2.81
N GLU A 42 0.48 -7.72 1.98
CA GLU A 42 1.90 -8.04 2.03
C GLU A 42 2.61 -7.02 1.13
N VAL A 43 3.58 -6.31 1.71
CA VAL A 43 4.32 -5.23 1.07
C VAL A 43 5.79 -5.62 1.06
N GLU A 44 6.39 -5.66 -0.13
CA GLU A 44 7.84 -5.77 -0.28
C GLU A 44 8.44 -4.37 -0.15
N LEU A 45 9.16 -4.10 0.94
CA LEU A 45 9.59 -2.75 1.28
C LEU A 45 10.66 -2.21 0.32
N GLU A 46 11.46 -3.07 -0.29
CA GLU A 46 12.48 -2.69 -1.25
C GLU A 46 11.87 -2.20 -2.58
N THR A 47 10.98 -2.99 -3.16
CA THR A 47 10.36 -2.70 -4.47
C THR A 47 9.09 -1.85 -4.38
N GLY A 48 8.43 -1.83 -3.21
CA GLY A 48 7.09 -1.27 -3.04
C GLY A 48 5.98 -2.13 -3.64
N ASN A 49 6.22 -3.40 -3.94
CA ASN A 49 5.19 -4.30 -4.47
C ASN A 49 4.15 -4.65 -3.41
N PHE A 50 2.88 -4.73 -3.82
CA PHE A 50 1.75 -5.07 -2.95
C PHE A 50 1.05 -6.34 -3.41
N LYS A 51 0.79 -7.24 -2.48
CA LYS A 51 -0.07 -8.41 -2.66
C LYS A 51 -1.20 -8.39 -1.65
N GLN A 52 -2.44 -8.49 -2.11
CA GLN A 52 -3.58 -8.58 -1.21
C GLN A 52 -3.60 -9.97 -0.55
N VAL A 53 -3.53 -10.01 0.78
CA VAL A 53 -3.63 -11.26 1.54
C VAL A 53 -5.06 -11.50 2.01
N SER A 54 -5.77 -10.44 2.42
CA SER A 54 -7.13 -10.57 2.94
C SER A 54 -7.97 -9.30 2.78
N GLY A 55 -9.28 -9.45 2.93
CA GLY A 55 -10.29 -8.40 2.83
C GLY A 55 -11.03 -8.39 1.50
N LYS A 56 -11.96 -7.45 1.36
CA LYS A 56 -12.80 -7.33 0.16
C LYS A 56 -11.94 -7.17 -1.09
N PRO A 57 -12.26 -7.82 -2.22
CA PRO A 57 -11.56 -7.59 -3.48
C PRO A 57 -11.50 -6.10 -3.81
N ILE A 58 -10.43 -5.67 -4.48
CA ILE A 58 -10.45 -4.34 -5.12
C ILE A 58 -11.45 -4.44 -6.28
N THR A 59 -12.64 -3.88 -6.09
CA THR A 59 -13.56 -3.64 -7.19
C THR A 59 -12.91 -2.59 -8.09
N ARG A 60 -12.27 -3.02 -9.18
CA ARG A 60 -11.96 -2.12 -10.28
C ARG A 60 -13.29 -1.49 -10.68
N ARG A 61 -13.41 -0.16 -10.58
CA ARG A 61 -14.57 0.51 -11.18
C ARG A 61 -14.51 0.18 -12.67
N LYS A 62 -15.46 -0.64 -13.13
CA LYS A 62 -15.71 -0.86 -14.55
C LYS A 62 -16.09 0.53 -15.06
N GLY A 63 -15.20 1.16 -15.81
CA GLY A 63 -15.46 2.48 -16.36
C GLY A 63 -16.78 2.42 -17.13
N ASP A 64 -17.67 3.34 -16.78
CA ASP A 64 -18.80 3.75 -17.60
C ASP A 64 -18.30 4.12 -19.00
N SER A 65 -18.59 3.29 -19.98
CA SER A 65 -18.61 3.68 -21.39
C SER A 65 -19.48 2.69 -22.14
N ASP A 66 -20.78 2.75 -21.85
CA ASP A 66 -21.82 2.49 -22.85
C ASP A 66 -22.54 3.84 -23.01
N SER A 67 -21.99 4.70 -23.86
CA SER A 67 -22.70 5.86 -24.37
C SER A 67 -23.28 5.45 -25.71
N SER A 68 -24.60 5.63 -25.80
CA SER A 68 -25.53 5.24 -26.84
C SER A 68 -25.15 5.61 -28.27
#